data_AF-A0A4Z2F7Z4-F1
#
_entry.id   AF-A0A4Z2F7Z4-F1
#
_cell.length_a   1.000
_cell.length_b   1.000
_cell.length_c   1.000
_cell.angle_alpha   90.00
_cell.angle_beta   90.00
_cell.angle_gamma   90.00
#
_symmetry.space_group_name_H-M   'P 1'
#
loop_
_entity.id
_entity.type
_entity.pdbx_description
1 polymer ?
#
loop_
_entity_poly.entity_id
_entity_poly.type
_entity_poly.pdbx_seq_one_letter_code
_entity_poly.pdbx_strand_id
1 'polypeptide(L)'
;MIACISPSDRDFMETLNALKYANRARNIKNKVMVNQDKASQQISVLRTEIARLQIELMEYKTGKRLSGEDGVDSFSDMFHENSMLQTENGNLRVRVKAMQETIDAQRARLTQVLSDQANQVLARAGGFPL
;
A
#
# COMPACT_ATOMS: atom_id res chain seq x y z
N MET A 1 -37.89 -29.73 -10.62
CA MET A 1 -38.71 -30.33 -11.72
C MET A 1 -39.81 -31.15 -11.07
N ILE A 2 -41.04 -31.06 -11.59
CA ILE A 2 -42.16 -31.91 -11.20
C ILE A 2 -42.60 -32.66 -12.46
N ALA A 3 -42.78 -33.98 -12.36
CA ALA A 3 -43.28 -34.79 -13.46
C ALA A 3 -44.75 -35.12 -13.22
N CYS A 4 -45.60 -34.78 -14.17
CA CYS A 4 -47.03 -35.09 -14.14
C CYS A 4 -47.27 -36.29 -15.06
N ILE A 5 -47.98 -37.31 -14.58
CA ILE A 5 -48.24 -38.56 -15.30
C ILE A 5 -49.71 -38.96 -15.19
N SER A 6 -50.19 -39.73 -16.16
CA SER A 6 -51.55 -40.28 -16.19
C SER A 6 -51.52 -41.73 -15.68
N PRO A 7 -52.49 -42.16 -14.84
CA PRO A 7 -52.59 -43.55 -14.39
C PRO A 7 -53.25 -44.47 -15.44
N SER A 8 -53.66 -43.94 -16.60
CA SER A 8 -54.31 -44.71 -17.66
C SER A 8 -53.31 -45.55 -18.45
N ASP A 9 -53.66 -46.81 -18.73
CA ASP A 9 -52.83 -47.73 -19.53
C ASP A 9 -52.61 -47.23 -20.96
N ARG A 10 -53.53 -46.41 -21.49
CA ARG A 10 -53.39 -45.81 -22.84
C ARG A 10 -52.18 -44.89 -22.94
N ASP A 11 -51.79 -44.26 -21.83
CA ASP A 11 -50.72 -43.27 -21.76
C ASP A 11 -49.43 -43.87 -21.19
N PHE A 12 -49.35 -45.21 -21.11
CA PHE A 12 -48.25 -45.93 -20.47
C PHE A 12 -46.89 -45.55 -21.06
N MET A 13 -46.77 -45.48 -22.40
CA MET A 13 -45.51 -45.14 -23.05
C MET A 13 -45.07 -43.71 -22.76
N GLU A 14 -45.99 -42.76 -22.77
CA GLU A 14 -45.70 -41.35 -22.45
C GLU A 14 -45.29 -41.18 -20.99
N THR A 15 -46.01 -41.84 -20.08
CA THR A 15 -45.70 -41.90 -18.66
C THR A 15 -44.31 -42.50 -18.41
N LEU A 16 -43.97 -43.60 -19.08
CA LEU A 16 -42.63 -44.20 -18.99
C LEU A 16 -41.54 -43.24 -19.47
N ASN A 17 -41.77 -42.52 -20.56
CA ASN A 17 -40.82 -41.56 -21.09
C ASN A 17 -40.65 -40.34 -20.17
N ALA A 18 -41.74 -39.84 -19.58
CA ALA A 18 -41.71 -38.77 -18.58
C ALA A 18 -40.92 -39.18 -17.33
N LEU A 19 -41.11 -40.42 -16.83
CA LEU A 19 -40.36 -40.95 -15.69
C LEU A 19 -38.87 -41.13 -16.00
N LYS A 20 -38.52 -41.62 -17.19
CA LYS A 20 -37.12 -41.69 -17.65
C LYS A 20 -36.47 -40.30 -17.70
N TYR A 21 -37.20 -39.30 -18.16
CA TYR A 21 -36.71 -37.91 -18.18
C TYR A 21 -36.55 -37.35 -16.76
N ALA A 22 -37.51 -37.58 -15.87
CA ALA A 22 -37.42 -37.17 -14.46
C ALA A 22 -36.21 -37.81 -13.75
N ASN A 23 -35.92 -39.09 -14.03
CA ASN A 23 -34.74 -39.77 -13.48
C ASN A 23 -33.43 -39.12 -13.97
N ARG A 24 -33.34 -38.79 -15.26
CA ARG A 24 -32.19 -38.05 -15.81
C ARG A 24 -32.06 -36.66 -15.17
N ALA A 25 -33.17 -35.93 -15.04
CA ALA A 25 -33.18 -34.60 -14.45
C ALA A 25 -32.76 -34.60 -12.97
N ARG A 26 -33.10 -35.65 -12.21
CA ARG A 26 -32.65 -35.85 -10.82
C ARG A 26 -31.12 -35.95 -10.73
N ASN A 27 -30.46 -36.45 -11.77
CA ASN A 27 -29.01 -36.61 -11.79
C ASN A 27 -28.26 -35.33 -12.21
N ILE A 28 -28.97 -34.26 -12.59
CA ILE A 28 -28.37 -32.97 -12.90
C ILE A 28 -27.89 -32.31 -11.61
N LYS A 29 -26.57 -32.15 -11.47
CA LYS A 29 -25.94 -31.49 -10.33
C LYS A 29 -25.75 -30.00 -10.63
N ASN A 30 -26.55 -29.15 -9.99
CA ASN A 30 -26.37 -27.71 -10.06
C ASN A 30 -25.41 -27.24 -8.97
N LYS A 31 -24.43 -26.40 -9.34
CA LYS A 31 -23.59 -25.68 -8.38
C LYS A 31 -24.23 -24.32 -8.11
N VAL A 32 -24.93 -24.20 -6.98
CA VAL A 32 -25.51 -22.91 -6.56
C VAL A 32 -24.38 -22.00 -6.11
N MET A 33 -24.33 -20.80 -6.68
CA MET A 33 -23.42 -19.73 -6.27
C MET A 33 -24.27 -18.51 -5.95
N VAL A 34 -23.82 -17.67 -5.01
CA VAL A 34 -24.46 -16.39 -4.75
C VAL A 34 -24.48 -15.60 -6.06
N ASN A 35 -25.65 -15.11 -6.46
CA ASN A 35 -25.78 -14.22 -7.61
C ASN A 35 -25.11 -12.89 -7.24
N GLN A 36 -23.81 -12.83 -7.42
CA GLN A 36 -23.06 -11.58 -7.40
C GLN A 36 -23.37 -10.84 -8.69
N ASP A 37 -23.59 -9.54 -8.59
CA ASP A 37 -23.76 -8.70 -9.75
C ASP A 37 -22.47 -8.74 -10.59
N LYS A 38 -22.58 -9.39 -11.75
CA LYS A 38 -21.45 -9.57 -12.68
C LYS A 38 -20.89 -8.23 -13.12
N ALA A 39 -21.73 -7.19 -13.23
CA ALA A 39 -21.28 -5.85 -13.54
C ALA A 39 -20.41 -5.30 -12.40
N SER A 40 -20.88 -5.37 -11.15
CA SER A 40 -20.08 -4.97 -9.99
C SER A 40 -18.75 -5.75 -9.87
N GLN A 41 -18.75 -7.06 -10.12
CA GLN A 41 -17.52 -7.86 -10.11
C GLN A 41 -16.55 -7.42 -11.22
N GLN A 42 -17.04 -7.25 -12.45
CA GLN A 42 -16.23 -6.75 -13.57
C GLN A 42 -15.68 -5.35 -13.30
N ILE A 43 -16.49 -4.45 -12.76
CA ILE A 43 -16.06 -3.11 -12.36
C ILE A 43 -14.95 -3.19 -11.31
N SER A 44 -15.07 -4.07 -10.31
CA SER A 44 -14.03 -4.25 -9.30
C SER A 44 -12.72 -4.75 -9.91
N VAL A 45 -12.78 -5.73 -10.81
CA VAL A 45 -11.60 -6.25 -11.51
C VAL A 45 -10.95 -5.15 -12.36
N LEU A 46 -11.75 -4.43 -13.14
CA LEU A 46 -11.27 -3.34 -14.00
C LEU A 46 -10.65 -2.20 -13.19
N ARG A 47 -11.25 -1.81 -12.06
CA ARG A 47 -10.68 -0.79 -11.16
C ARG A 47 -9.33 -1.21 -10.60
N THR A 48 -9.19 -2.49 -10.24
CA THR A 48 -7.93 -3.04 -9.73
C THR A 48 -6.86 -3.01 -10.81
N GLU A 49 -7.22 -3.37 -12.05
CA GLU A 49 -6.29 -3.34 -13.17
C GLU A 49 -5.89 -1.91 -13.56
N ILE A 50 -6.83 -0.96 -13.55
CA ILE A 50 -6.53 0.46 -13.75
C ILE A 50 -5.54 0.96 -12.71
N ALA A 51 -5.74 0.65 -11.43
CA ALA A 51 -4.82 1.05 -10.36
C ALA A 51 -3.42 0.44 -10.57
N ARG A 52 -3.35 -0.84 -10.95
CA ARG A 52 -2.07 -1.52 -11.28
C ARG A 52 -1.34 -0.82 -12.42
N LEU A 53 -2.03 -0.56 -13.53
CA LEU A 53 -1.47 0.11 -14.70
C LEU A 53 -1.06 1.56 -14.42
N GLN A 54 -1.80 2.27 -13.57
CA GLN A 54 -1.44 3.62 -13.14
C GLN A 54 -0.14 3.65 -12.35
N ILE A 55 0.06 2.68 -11.44
CA ILE A 55 1.32 2.52 -10.71
C ILE A 55 2.45 2.25 -11.71
N GLU A 56 2.27 1.28 -12.60
CA GLU A 56 3.28 0.91 -13.59
C GLU A 56 3.69 2.11 -14.47
N LEU A 57 2.73 2.89 -14.97
CA LEU A 57 2.98 4.13 -15.69
C LEU A 57 3.73 5.18 -14.86
N MET A 58 3.43 5.29 -13.57
CA MET A 58 4.15 6.19 -12.68
C MET A 58 5.60 5.73 -12.49
N GLU A 59 5.84 4.43 -12.38
CA GLU A 59 7.19 3.85 -12.31
C GLU A 59 7.99 4.12 -13.59
N TYR A 60 7.36 4.05 -14.78
CA TYR A 60 8.01 4.45 -16.03
C TYR A 60 8.33 5.95 -16.08
N LYS A 61 7.38 6.81 -15.71
CA LYS A 61 7.58 8.28 -15.72
C LYS A 61 8.66 8.74 -14.74
N THR A 62 8.80 8.04 -13.62
CA THR A 62 9.84 8.32 -12.62
C THR A 62 11.19 7.68 -12.96
N GLY A 63 11.26 6.92 -14.07
CA GLY A 63 12.47 6.22 -14.48
C GLY A 63 12.84 5.06 -13.55
N LYS A 64 11.91 4.61 -12.70
CA LYS A 64 12.07 3.45 -11.81
C LYS A 64 12.00 2.14 -12.59
N ARG A 65 11.09 2.08 -13.57
CA ARG A 65 11.02 1.02 -14.59
C ARG A 65 11.49 1.55 -15.93
N LEU A 66 12.24 0.73 -16.65
CA LEU A 66 12.72 0.99 -18.00
C LEU A 66 12.24 -0.13 -18.92
N SER A 67 11.64 0.25 -20.05
CA SER A 67 11.23 -0.71 -21.08
C SER A 67 12.40 -0.90 -22.03
N GLY A 68 12.99 -2.10 -22.06
CA GLY A 68 14.01 -2.44 -23.07
C GLY A 68 13.39 -2.62 -24.46
N GLU A 69 14.20 -2.48 -25.52
CA GLU A 69 13.76 -2.74 -26.91
C GLU A 69 13.23 -4.17 -27.12
N ASP A 70 13.68 -5.11 -26.28
CA ASP A 70 13.24 -6.52 -26.30
C ASP A 70 11.93 -6.77 -25.53
N GLY A 71 11.28 -5.73 -25.02
CA GLY A 71 10.04 -5.84 -24.23
C GLY A 71 10.24 -6.42 -22.82
N VAL A 72 11.49 -6.51 -22.37
CA VAL A 72 11.83 -6.93 -21.00
C VAL A 72 11.88 -5.69 -20.12
N ASP A 73 11.03 -5.66 -19.10
CA ASP A 73 11.02 -4.59 -18.11
C ASP A 73 12.22 -4.76 -17.18
N SER A 74 13.08 -3.74 -17.15
CA SER A 74 14.18 -3.68 -16.20
C SER A 74 13.91 -2.62 -15.13
N PHE A 75 14.40 -2.87 -13.93
CA PHE A 75 14.44 -1.86 -12.89
C PHE A 75 15.67 -0.97 -13.10
N SER A 76 15.51 0.33 -12.91
CA SER A 76 16.63 1.25 -13.06
C SER A 76 17.55 1.19 -11.84
N ASP A 77 18.77 0.66 -12.03
CA ASP A 77 19.82 0.67 -11.01
C ASP A 77 20.12 2.10 -10.53
N MET A 78 20.08 3.06 -11.45
CA MET A 78 20.27 4.48 -11.15
C MET A 78 19.15 5.04 -10.25
N PHE A 79 17.91 4.58 -10.41
CA PHE A 79 16.81 4.98 -9.52
C PHE A 79 17.00 4.42 -8.11
N HIS A 80 17.44 3.15 -8.00
CA HIS A 80 17.74 2.52 -6.73
C HIS A 80 18.86 3.26 -5.99
N GLU A 81 19.97 3.56 -6.68
CA GLU A 81 21.09 4.31 -6.14
C GLU A 81 20.65 5.72 -5.68
N ASN A 82 19.85 6.43 -6.48
CA ASN A 82 19.30 7.74 -6.08
C ASN A 82 18.47 7.66 -4.80
N SER A 83 17.65 6.61 -4.65
CA SER A 83 16.84 6.39 -3.46
C SER A 83 17.69 6.16 -2.21
N MET A 84 18.77 5.37 -2.34
CA MET A 84 19.74 5.15 -1.27
C MET A 84 20.46 6.45 -0.89
N LEU A 85 20.92 7.21 -1.88
CA LEU A 85 21.59 8.50 -1.66
C LEU A 85 20.66 9.55 -1.03
N GLN A 86 19.38 9.58 -1.40
CA GLN A 86 18.40 10.46 -0.76
C GLN A 86 18.19 10.10 0.71
N THR A 87 18.16 8.80 1.02
CA THR A 87 18.06 8.31 2.40
C THR A 87 19.29 8.70 3.22
N GLU A 88 20.49 8.50 2.67
CA GLU A 88 21.74 8.90 3.32
C GLU A 88 21.82 10.40 3.52
N ASN A 89 21.46 11.20 2.52
CA ASN A 89 21.36 12.65 2.65
C ASN A 89 20.39 13.08 3.75
N GLY A 90 19.24 12.39 3.87
CA GLY A 90 18.29 12.61 4.97
C GLY A 90 18.94 12.37 6.34
N ASN A 91 19.64 11.25 6.49
CA ASN A 91 20.34 10.90 7.73
C ASN A 91 21.44 11.92 8.07
N LEU A 92 22.23 12.34 7.08
CA LEU A 92 23.27 13.35 7.26
C LEU A 92 22.68 14.70 7.67
N ARG A 93 21.56 15.13 7.08
CA ARG A 93 20.86 16.36 7.49
C ARG A 93 20.41 16.30 8.94
N VAL A 94 19.87 15.17 9.41
CA VAL A 94 19.48 14.99 10.82
C VAL A 94 20.70 15.08 11.74
N ARG A 95 21.82 14.45 11.37
CA ARG A 95 23.07 14.53 12.15
C ARG A 95 23.62 15.94 12.23
N VAL A 96 23.66 16.66 11.11
CA VAL A 96 24.10 18.07 11.06
C VAL A 96 23.22 18.92 11.96
N LYS A 97 21.90 18.72 11.93
CA LYS A 97 20.96 19.44 12.80
C LYS A 97 21.26 19.19 14.29
N ALA A 98 21.43 17.94 14.70
CA ALA A 98 21.73 17.59 16.09
C ALA A 98 23.09 18.17 16.56
N MET A 99 24.09 18.19 15.68
CA MET A 99 25.38 18.84 15.97
C MET A 99 25.22 20.35 16.12
N GLN A 100 24.43 20.99 15.28
CA GLN A 100 24.16 22.43 15.38
C GLN A 100 23.47 22.79 16.70
N GLU A 101 22.46 22.00 17.11
CA GLU A 101 21.79 22.17 18.41
C GLU A 101 22.78 22.04 19.58
N THR A 102 23.75 21.13 19.47
CA THR A 102 24.80 20.96 20.49
C THR A 102 25.72 22.17 20.56
N ILE A 103 26.13 22.73 19.42
CA ILE A 103 26.96 23.94 19.33
C ILE A 103 26.22 25.13 19.98
N ASP A 104 24.93 25.30 19.67
CA ASP A 104 24.13 26.40 20.21
C ASP A 104 23.97 26.27 21.74
N ALA A 105 23.76 25.05 22.25
CA ALA A 105 23.72 24.79 23.68
C ALA A 105 25.06 25.05 24.39
N GLN A 106 26.19 24.76 23.73
CA GLN A 106 27.53 25.08 24.28
C GLN A 106 27.79 26.59 24.28
N ARG A 107 27.41 27.30 23.21
CA ARG A 107 27.50 28.77 23.13
C ARG A 107 26.69 29.44 24.24
N ALA A 108 25.45 29.02 24.46
CA ALA A 108 24.61 29.55 25.53
C ALA A 108 25.24 29.37 26.93
N ARG A 109 25.81 28.19 27.21
CA ARG A 109 26.52 27.92 28.47
C ARG A 109 27.75 28.79 28.66
N LEU A 110 28.56 28.98 27.62
CA LEU A 110 29.71 29.88 27.68
C LEU A 110 29.28 31.32 28.01
N THR A 111 28.22 31.81 27.37
CA THR A 111 27.68 33.15 27.65
C THR A 111 27.19 33.27 29.10
N GLN A 112 26.51 32.24 29.64
CA GLN A 112 26.10 32.23 31.05
C GLN A 112 27.30 32.29 32.00
N VAL A 113 28.30 31.42 31.82
CA VAL A 113 29.49 31.37 32.68
C VAL A 113 30.25 32.70 32.65
N LEU A 114 30.41 33.30 31.47
CA LEU A 114 31.04 34.62 31.34
C LEU A 114 30.25 35.70 32.07
N SER A 115 28.92 35.68 31.99
CA SER A 115 28.07 36.63 32.73
C SER A 115 28.13 36.43 34.23
N ASP A 116 28.12 35.19 34.72
CA ASP A 116 28.23 34.87 36.14
C ASP A 116 29.58 35.29 36.70
N GLN A 117 30.65 35.08 35.94
CA GLN A 117 31.99 35.50 36.34
C GLN A 117 32.12 37.02 36.39
N ALA A 118 31.54 37.75 35.43
CA ALA A 118 31.48 39.21 35.49
C ALA A 118 30.72 39.72 36.72
N ASN A 119 29.58 39.09 37.05
CA ASN A 119 28.80 39.42 38.24
C ASN A 119 29.56 39.12 39.55
N GLN A 120 30.31 38.01 39.61
CA GLN A 120 31.15 37.68 40.78
C GLN A 120 32.30 38.68 40.97
N VAL A 121 32.94 39.13 39.89
CA VAL A 121 33.99 40.15 39.97
C VAL A 121 33.42 41.48 40.48
N LEU A 122 32.25 41.89 39.98
CA LEU A 122 31.54 43.07 40.47
C LEU A 122 31.16 42.95 41.95
N ALA A 123 30.65 41.80 42.39
CA ALA A 123 30.29 41.56 43.78
C ALA A 123 31.52 41.59 44.72
N ARG A 124 32.68 41.09 44.28
CA ARG A 124 33.94 41.19 45.04
C ARG A 124 34.50 42.61 45.06
N ALA A 125 34.33 43.38 43.99
CA ALA A 125 34.77 44.77 43.92
C ALA A 125 33.89 45.73 44.73
N GLY A 126 32.59 45.42 44.88
CA GLY A 126 31.65 46.19 45.69
C GLY A 126 31.72 45.92 47.21
N GLY A 127 32.55 44.97 47.64
CA GLY A 127 32.77 44.62 49.06
C GLY A 127 33.94 45.35 49.69
N PHE A 128 34.01 46.67 49.61
CA PHE A 128 34.85 47.49 50.49
C PHE A 128 33.94 48.13 51.56
N PRO A 129 34.07 47.77 52.84
CA PRO A 129 33.39 48.50 53.90
C PRO A 129 34.03 49.87 54.08
N LEU A 130 33.20 50.88 54.34
CA LEU A 130 33.61 52.13 54.99
C LEU A 130 34.27 51.85 56.34
#